data_AF-A0AAD0JE22-F1
#
_entry.id   AF-A0AAD0JE22-F1
#
_cell.length_a   1.000
_cell.length_b   1.000
_cell.length_c   1.000
_cell.angle_alpha   90.00
_cell.angle_beta   90.00
_cell.angle_gamma   90.00
#
_symmetry.space_group_name_H-M   'P 1'
#
loop_
_entity.id
_entity.type
_entity.pdbx_description
1 polymer ?
#
loop_
_entity_poly.entity_id
_entity_poly.type
_entity_poly.pdbx_seq_one_letter_code
_entity_poly.pdbx_strand_id
1 'polypeptide(L)'
;MTLSLSLSTLRPLALALLLPAGACLAQAPALPTLQQAQDAMDLAIAEQIAARPRSDSSSLVAMAFRPTLESLSSCAVGSTADTATCIVVGSAGMKSGARLLHLAWVDGQWTLPDPRRLPTPAPSREEVQPLLRAHLATVAARESDAEERARFMLAVRDAQVLEVADCEVPDERAVFECAVTAQVGDEQGTETLAFIREDGQWRSAPAPR
;
A
#
# COMPACT_ATOMS: atom_id res chain seq x y z
N MET A 1 4.72 61.18 62.87
CA MET A 1 4.60 60.61 61.52
C MET A 1 5.29 59.25 61.55
N THR A 2 4.51 58.20 61.83
CA THR A 2 4.11 57.14 60.85
C THR A 2 5.29 56.28 60.40
N LEU A 3 5.51 55.15 61.08
CA LEU A 3 5.27 53.74 60.64
C LEU A 3 6.28 53.30 59.56
N SER A 4 7.23 52.38 59.76
CA SER A 4 7.22 50.98 60.25
C SER A 4 7.61 50.05 59.08
N LEU A 5 8.36 48.98 59.41
CA LEU A 5 8.59 47.72 58.67
C LEU A 5 9.58 47.79 57.49
N SER A 6 10.75 47.14 57.61
CA SER A 6 11.01 45.69 57.49
C SER A 6 11.28 45.28 56.04
N LEU A 7 12.34 44.51 55.83
CA LEU A 7 12.31 43.17 55.22
C LEU A 7 13.70 42.81 54.66
N SER A 8 14.33 41.88 55.35
CA SER A 8 14.87 40.63 54.80
C SER A 8 15.37 40.67 53.35
N THR A 9 16.69 40.74 53.21
CA THR A 9 17.41 40.35 51.99
C THR A 9 17.24 38.85 51.73
N LEU A 10 16.22 38.49 50.97
CA LEU A 10 16.03 37.16 50.39
C LEU A 10 16.33 37.21 48.89
N ARG A 11 17.40 36.48 48.56
CA ARG A 11 18.00 36.21 47.27
C ARG A 11 16.97 35.58 46.32
N PRO A 12 16.69 36.11 45.11
CA PRO A 12 15.79 35.44 44.18
C PRO A 12 16.53 34.27 43.49
N LEU A 13 16.08 33.06 43.78
CA LEU A 13 16.37 31.85 43.00
C LEU A 13 15.63 31.96 41.66
N ALA A 14 16.38 32.22 40.58
CA ALA A 14 15.86 32.09 39.23
C ALA A 14 15.76 30.60 38.87
N LEU A 15 14.56 30.04 39.01
CA LEU A 15 14.21 28.73 38.44
C LEU A 15 14.05 28.89 36.93
N ALA A 16 15.10 28.55 36.19
CA ALA A 16 15.01 28.32 34.75
C ALA A 16 14.20 27.03 34.52
N LEU A 17 12.93 27.19 34.17
CA LEU A 17 12.10 26.14 33.58
C LEU A 17 12.68 25.77 32.21
N LEU A 18 13.62 24.83 32.19
CA LEU A 18 13.97 24.08 31.00
C LEU A 18 12.78 23.18 30.65
N LEU A 19 11.83 23.72 29.87
CA LEU A 19 10.90 22.89 29.11
C LEU A 19 11.72 22.15 28.06
N PRO A 20 11.85 20.81 28.10
CA PRO A 20 12.19 20.10 26.90
C PRO A 20 11.00 20.24 25.96
N ALA A 21 11.10 21.12 24.97
CA ALA A 21 10.32 21.01 23.76
C ALA A 21 10.77 19.71 23.07
N GLY A 22 10.26 18.59 23.57
CA GLY A 22 10.24 17.34 22.84
C GLY A 22 9.37 17.59 21.63
N ALA A 23 9.98 18.07 20.55
CA ALA A 23 9.45 17.84 19.23
C ALA A 23 9.39 16.32 19.10
N CYS A 24 8.21 15.75 19.37
CA CYS A 24 7.86 14.45 18.83
C CYS A 24 7.98 14.64 17.32
N LEU A 25 9.16 14.32 16.78
CA LEU A 25 9.27 13.95 15.38
C LEU A 25 8.26 12.84 15.23
N ALA A 26 7.13 13.15 14.59
CA ALA A 26 6.11 12.18 14.27
C ALA A 26 6.81 11.16 13.38
N GLN A 27 7.29 10.06 13.99
CA GLN A 27 7.74 8.90 13.27
C GLN A 27 6.60 8.52 12.35
N ALA A 28 6.92 8.30 11.07
CA ALA A 28 5.93 7.83 10.12
C ALA A 28 5.18 6.66 10.78
N PRO A 29 3.84 6.73 10.87
CA PRO A 29 3.09 5.71 11.56
C PRO A 29 3.29 4.35 10.88
N ALA A 30 2.86 3.30 11.57
CA ALA A 30 2.48 2.06 10.90
C ALA A 30 1.61 2.33 9.65
N LEU A 31 1.48 1.33 8.77
CA LEU A 31 0.69 1.40 7.54
C LEU A 31 -0.61 2.22 7.68
N PRO A 32 -1.00 3.00 6.66
CA PRO A 32 -2.13 3.91 6.73
C PRO A 32 -3.42 3.16 7.07
N THR A 33 -4.24 3.76 7.94
CA THR A 33 -5.62 3.31 8.17
C THR A 33 -6.54 3.70 7.01
N LEU A 34 -7.71 3.06 6.91
CA LEU A 34 -8.72 3.37 5.89
C LEU A 34 -9.14 4.83 5.92
N GLN A 35 -9.34 5.37 7.13
CA GLN A 35 -9.70 6.77 7.33
C GLN A 35 -8.58 7.69 6.85
N GLN A 36 -7.32 7.43 7.21
CA GLN A 36 -6.19 8.25 6.77
C GLN A 36 -5.99 8.22 5.25
N ALA A 37 -6.25 7.08 4.60
CA ALA A 37 -6.22 6.98 3.14
C ALA A 37 -7.37 7.78 2.50
N GLN A 38 -8.57 7.73 3.07
CA GLN A 38 -9.70 8.55 2.63
C GLN A 38 -9.39 10.05 2.77
N ASP A 39 -8.83 10.46 3.91
CA ASP A 39 -8.46 11.85 4.17
C ASP A 39 -7.40 12.35 3.18
N ALA A 40 -6.44 11.50 2.79
CA ALA A 40 -5.43 11.81 1.78
C ALA A 40 -6.06 12.03 0.39
N MET A 41 -7.05 11.22 0.00
CA MET A 41 -7.79 11.44 -1.25
C MET A 41 -8.60 12.73 -1.21
N ASP A 42 -9.26 13.01 -0.08
CA ASP A 42 -10.07 14.22 0.08
C ASP A 42 -9.22 15.48 0.00
N LEU A 43 -8.04 15.47 0.63
CA LEU A 43 -7.07 16.55 0.53
C LEU A 43 -6.67 16.78 -0.92
N ALA A 44 -6.30 15.73 -1.66
CA ALA A 44 -5.93 15.85 -3.06
C ALA A 44 -7.07 16.41 -3.93
N ILE A 45 -8.31 16.02 -3.66
CA ILE A 45 -9.50 16.58 -4.34
C ILE A 45 -9.67 18.06 -4.01
N ALA A 46 -9.55 18.44 -2.74
CA ALA A 46 -9.65 19.83 -2.30
C ALA A 46 -8.57 20.71 -2.96
N GLU A 47 -7.33 20.22 -3.04
CA GLU A 47 -6.22 20.89 -3.73
C GLU A 47 -6.49 21.05 -5.24
N GLN A 48 -7.00 20.01 -5.90
CA GLN A 48 -7.38 20.09 -7.32
C GLN A 48 -8.52 21.08 -7.58
N ILE A 49 -9.51 21.16 -6.69
CA ILE A 49 -10.58 22.15 -6.77
C ILE A 49 -9.99 23.56 -6.60
N ALA A 50 -9.10 23.75 -5.61
CA ALA A 50 -8.47 25.03 -5.34
C ALA A 50 -7.58 25.52 -6.51
N ALA A 51 -6.97 24.60 -7.26
CA ALA A 51 -6.12 24.91 -8.41
C ALA A 51 -6.89 25.29 -9.69
N ARG A 52 -8.22 25.11 -9.75
CA ARG A 52 -9.05 25.42 -10.93
C ARG A 52 -9.78 26.77 -10.80
N PRO A 53 -10.11 27.44 -11.92
CA PRO A 53 -10.96 28.64 -11.88
C PRO A 53 -12.30 28.31 -11.20
N ARG A 54 -12.65 29.07 -10.15
CA ARG A 54 -13.87 28.82 -9.36
C ARG A 54 -15.13 29.07 -10.21
N SER A 55 -15.79 27.99 -10.63
CA SER A 55 -17.22 28.00 -10.94
C SER A 55 -17.96 27.11 -9.95
N ASP A 56 -19.17 27.48 -9.55
CA ASP A 56 -19.99 26.70 -8.61
C ASP A 56 -20.28 25.29 -9.13
N SER A 57 -20.32 25.11 -10.45
CA SER A 57 -20.50 23.80 -11.09
C SER A 57 -19.31 22.85 -10.87
N SER A 58 -18.08 23.36 -10.77
CA SER A 58 -16.88 22.53 -10.66
C SER A 58 -16.74 21.86 -9.29
N SER A 59 -17.08 22.58 -8.22
CA SER A 59 -17.07 22.07 -6.84
C SER A 59 -18.21 21.08 -6.60
N LEU A 60 -19.43 21.39 -7.06
CA LEU A 60 -20.58 20.50 -6.94
C LEU A 60 -20.36 19.16 -7.64
N VAL A 61 -19.78 19.17 -8.84
CA VAL A 61 -19.45 17.92 -9.57
C VAL A 61 -18.37 17.14 -8.82
N ALA A 62 -17.31 17.79 -8.34
CA ALA A 62 -16.26 17.11 -7.59
C ALA A 62 -16.78 16.45 -6.30
N MET A 63 -17.73 17.09 -5.61
CA MET A 63 -18.39 16.51 -4.44
C MET A 63 -19.31 15.34 -4.79
N ALA A 64 -20.07 15.44 -5.90
CA ALA A 64 -20.99 14.38 -6.33
C ALA A 64 -20.28 13.09 -6.76
N PHE A 65 -19.04 13.20 -7.25
CA PHE A 65 -18.20 12.06 -7.65
C PHE A 65 -17.05 11.79 -6.68
N ARG A 66 -17.14 12.29 -5.44
CA ARG A 66 -16.14 12.06 -4.41
C ARG A 66 -15.93 10.55 -4.20
N PRO A 67 -14.70 10.03 -4.42
CA PRO A 67 -14.43 8.63 -4.19
C PRO A 67 -14.59 8.25 -2.71
N THR A 68 -15.12 7.07 -2.46
CA THR A 68 -15.26 6.50 -1.11
C THR A 68 -14.52 5.18 -1.05
N LEU A 69 -13.59 5.05 -0.10
CA LEU A 69 -12.90 3.79 0.16
C LEU A 69 -13.75 2.88 1.05
N GLU A 70 -13.87 1.63 0.64
CA GLU A 70 -14.60 0.59 1.36
C GLU A 70 -13.63 -0.31 2.13
N SER A 71 -12.44 -0.55 1.58
CA SER A 71 -11.40 -1.34 2.26
C SER A 71 -9.98 -1.00 1.79
N LEU A 72 -9.03 -1.35 2.64
CA LEU A 72 -7.59 -1.36 2.36
C LEU A 72 -7.06 -2.77 2.57
N SER A 73 -6.23 -3.23 1.64
CA SER A 73 -5.58 -4.53 1.70
C SER A 73 -4.21 -4.48 1.03
N SER A 74 -3.42 -5.53 1.22
CA SER A 74 -2.09 -5.67 0.61
C SER A 74 -1.19 -4.43 0.76
N CYS A 75 -1.34 -3.75 1.90
CA CYS A 75 -0.57 -2.58 2.26
C CYS A 75 0.87 -2.97 2.62
N ALA A 76 1.83 -2.27 2.05
CA ALA A 76 3.23 -2.38 2.43
C ALA A 76 3.89 -1.01 2.41
N VAL A 77 4.89 -0.83 3.28
CA VAL A 77 5.80 0.31 3.19
C VAL A 77 6.55 0.24 1.86
N GLY A 78 6.81 1.40 1.27
CA GLY A 78 7.61 1.48 0.05
C GLY A 78 9.10 1.33 0.35
N SER A 79 9.93 1.74 -0.61
CA SER A 79 11.39 1.75 -0.46
C SER A 79 11.87 2.68 0.66
N THR A 80 11.05 3.64 1.03
CA THR A 80 11.27 4.58 2.14
C THR A 80 10.15 4.44 3.16
N ALA A 81 10.48 4.56 4.46
CA ALA A 81 9.53 4.35 5.55
C ALA A 81 8.40 5.39 5.62
N ASP A 82 8.52 6.48 4.87
CA ASP A 82 7.52 7.53 4.69
C ASP A 82 6.59 7.26 3.49
N THR A 83 6.71 6.13 2.80
CA THR A 83 5.81 5.76 1.71
C THR A 83 5.08 4.47 2.00
N ALA A 84 3.85 4.38 1.52
CA ALA A 84 3.07 3.15 1.57
C ALA A 84 2.36 2.94 0.23
N THR A 85 2.21 1.70 -0.17
CA THR A 85 1.36 1.32 -1.30
C THR A 85 0.37 0.28 -0.83
N CYS A 86 -0.91 0.55 -1.07
CA CYS A 86 -2.01 -0.33 -0.70
C CYS A 86 -2.86 -0.65 -1.94
N ILE A 87 -3.56 -1.78 -1.89
CA ILE A 87 -4.72 -1.98 -2.75
C ILE A 87 -5.94 -1.43 -2.00
N VAL A 88 -6.66 -0.52 -2.62
CA VAL A 88 -7.95 -0.03 -2.15
C VAL A 88 -9.07 -0.69 -2.95
N VAL A 89 -10.17 -0.98 -2.29
CA VAL A 89 -11.46 -1.16 -2.95
C VAL A 89 -12.32 0.04 -2.59
N GLY A 90 -12.91 0.67 -3.58
CA GLY A 90 -13.74 1.83 -3.36
C GLY A 90 -14.55 2.22 -4.58
N SER A 91 -15.48 3.14 -4.36
CA SER A 91 -16.34 3.68 -5.41
C SER A 91 -15.84 5.02 -5.89
N ALA A 92 -15.92 5.25 -7.20
CA ALA A 92 -15.80 6.57 -7.83
C ALA A 92 -17.06 6.79 -8.69
N GLY A 93 -18.04 7.50 -8.13
CA GLY A 93 -19.38 7.56 -8.71
C GLY A 93 -20.08 6.20 -8.66
N MET A 94 -20.57 5.71 -9.80
CA MET A 94 -21.31 4.44 -9.88
C MET A 94 -20.43 3.20 -10.03
N LYS A 95 -19.12 3.35 -10.21
CA LYS A 95 -18.19 2.24 -10.40
C LYS A 95 -17.44 1.99 -9.10
N SER A 96 -17.49 0.76 -8.60
CA SER A 96 -16.60 0.28 -7.54
C SER A 96 -15.59 -0.70 -8.14
N GLY A 97 -14.38 -0.69 -7.60
CA GLY A 97 -13.32 -1.60 -8.05
C GLY A 97 -12.04 -1.47 -7.23
N ALA A 98 -11.14 -2.43 -7.42
CA ALA A 98 -9.82 -2.42 -6.82
C ALA A 98 -8.87 -1.49 -7.59
N ARG A 99 -8.02 -0.76 -6.87
CA ARG A 99 -7.00 0.15 -7.41
C ARG A 99 -5.77 0.17 -6.51
N LEU A 100 -4.64 0.56 -7.06
CA LEU A 100 -3.48 0.93 -6.26
C LEU A 100 -3.61 2.35 -5.73
N LEU A 101 -3.30 2.51 -4.44
CA LEU A 101 -3.15 3.80 -3.79
C LEU A 101 -1.73 3.91 -3.25
N HIS A 102 -0.98 4.85 -3.80
CA HIS A 102 0.33 5.23 -3.30
C HIS A 102 0.16 6.42 -2.36
N LEU A 103 0.80 6.35 -1.19
CA LEU A 103 0.68 7.33 -0.13
C LEU A 103 2.09 7.75 0.32
N ALA A 104 2.26 9.03 0.62
CA ALA A 104 3.48 9.61 1.17
C ALA A 104 3.17 10.36 2.46
N TRP A 105 3.98 10.14 3.49
CA TRP A 105 3.87 10.81 4.78
C TRP A 105 4.64 12.12 4.74
N VAL A 106 3.91 13.24 4.71
CA VAL A 106 4.47 14.59 4.61
C VAL A 106 3.89 15.43 5.73
N ASP A 107 4.75 16.10 6.49
CA ASP A 107 4.37 17.03 7.57
C ASP A 107 3.34 16.48 8.57
N GLY A 108 3.41 15.18 8.88
CA GLY A 108 2.52 14.53 9.84
C GLY A 108 1.19 14.05 9.27
N GLN A 109 1.03 14.00 7.94
CA GLN A 109 -0.18 13.50 7.28
C GLN A 109 0.15 12.64 6.05
N TRP A 110 -0.70 11.66 5.75
CA TRP A 110 -0.65 10.95 4.47
C TRP A 110 -1.19 11.81 3.34
N THR A 111 -0.48 11.81 2.21
CA THR A 111 -0.79 12.58 0.99
C THR A 111 -0.66 11.68 -0.24
N LEU A 112 -1.19 12.13 -1.37
CA LEU A 112 -1.07 11.42 -2.65
C LEU A 112 0.04 12.04 -3.52
N PRO A 113 1.18 11.35 -3.71
CA PRO A 113 2.19 11.79 -4.67
C PRO A 113 1.67 11.75 -6.12
N ASP A 114 2.34 12.44 -7.04
CA ASP A 114 1.99 12.40 -8.48
C ASP A 114 2.06 10.95 -9.01
N PRO A 115 0.92 10.38 -9.46
CA PRO A 115 0.83 8.97 -9.81
C PRO A 115 1.60 8.61 -11.10
N ARG A 116 1.96 9.59 -11.94
CA ARG A 116 2.58 9.36 -13.26
C ARG A 116 3.98 8.71 -13.21
N ARG A 117 4.53 8.46 -12.02
CA ARG A 117 5.90 7.98 -11.82
C ARG A 117 6.01 6.82 -10.85
N LEU A 118 4.90 6.19 -10.47
CA LEU A 118 4.90 5.16 -9.44
C LEU A 118 4.66 3.79 -10.09
N PRO A 119 5.65 2.89 -10.08
CA PRO A 119 5.48 1.57 -10.68
C PRO A 119 4.52 0.72 -9.86
N THR A 120 3.80 -0.19 -10.53
CA THR A 120 3.09 -1.27 -9.84
C THR A 120 4.11 -2.13 -9.08
N PRO A 121 3.91 -2.35 -7.76
CA PRO A 121 4.73 -3.30 -7.02
C PRO A 121 4.67 -4.70 -7.64
N ALA A 122 5.82 -5.35 -7.73
CA ALA A 122 5.96 -6.72 -8.21
C ALA A 122 6.82 -7.53 -7.23
N PRO A 123 6.52 -8.82 -7.00
CA PRO A 123 7.43 -9.72 -6.30
C PRO A 123 8.69 -9.96 -7.13
N SER A 124 9.82 -10.15 -6.45
CA SER A 124 11.05 -10.58 -7.11
C SER A 124 10.94 -12.05 -7.57
N ARG A 125 11.81 -12.46 -8.50
CA ARG A 125 11.90 -13.86 -8.96
C ARG A 125 12.13 -14.82 -7.80
N GLU A 126 12.94 -14.43 -6.84
CA GLU A 126 13.29 -15.22 -5.65
C GLU A 126 12.08 -15.41 -4.73
N GLU A 127 11.25 -14.38 -4.56
CA GLU A 127 10.00 -14.45 -3.80
C GLU A 127 8.93 -15.28 -4.51
N VAL A 128 8.86 -15.21 -5.85
CA VAL A 128 7.90 -16.00 -6.64
C VAL A 128 8.29 -17.48 -6.69
N GLN A 129 9.58 -17.82 -6.68
CA GLN A 129 10.04 -19.20 -6.85
C GLN A 129 9.38 -20.23 -5.90
N PRO A 130 9.31 -20.02 -4.57
CA PRO A 130 8.59 -20.94 -3.68
C PRO A 130 7.07 -20.91 -3.89
N LEU A 131 6.50 -19.76 -4.26
CA LEU A 131 5.05 -19.60 -4.49
C LEU A 131 4.60 -20.34 -5.75
N LEU A 132 5.39 -20.29 -6.83
CA LEU A 132 5.16 -21.05 -8.05
C LEU A 132 5.18 -22.56 -7.77
N ARG A 133 6.16 -23.05 -6.99
CA ARG A 133 6.23 -24.48 -6.64
C ARG A 133 5.01 -24.94 -5.83
N ALA A 134 4.53 -24.11 -4.90
CA ALA A 134 3.32 -24.39 -4.14
C ALA A 134 2.05 -24.41 -5.01
N HIS A 135 1.97 -23.49 -5.99
CA HIS A 135 0.91 -23.46 -6.99
C HIS A 135 0.90 -24.75 -7.82
N LEU A 136 2.04 -25.11 -8.41
CA LEU A 136 2.19 -26.33 -9.21
C LEU A 136 1.85 -27.60 -8.42
N ALA A 137 2.23 -27.66 -7.13
CA ALA A 137 1.87 -28.79 -6.26
C ALA A 137 0.36 -28.87 -6.01
N THR A 138 -0.31 -27.72 -5.89
CA THR A 138 -1.77 -27.64 -5.76
C THR A 138 -2.47 -28.09 -7.05
N VAL A 139 -1.96 -27.69 -8.20
CA VAL A 139 -2.46 -28.15 -9.52
C VAL A 139 -2.26 -29.66 -9.66
N ALA A 140 -1.06 -30.18 -9.38
CA ALA A 140 -0.76 -31.62 -9.41
C ALA A 140 -1.70 -32.44 -8.53
N ALA A 141 -2.03 -31.94 -7.34
CA ALA A 141 -2.91 -32.64 -6.39
C ALA A 141 -4.37 -32.72 -6.87
N ARG A 142 -4.79 -31.82 -7.77
CA ARG A 142 -6.14 -31.78 -8.35
C ARG A 142 -6.23 -32.49 -9.70
N GLU A 143 -5.08 -32.76 -10.33
CA GLU A 143 -5.01 -33.41 -11.62
C GLU A 143 -5.42 -34.90 -11.53
N SER A 144 -6.33 -35.29 -12.42
CA SER A 144 -6.87 -36.64 -12.53
C SER A 144 -6.04 -37.52 -13.46
N ASP A 145 -5.42 -36.93 -14.48
CA ASP A 145 -4.56 -37.64 -15.41
C ASP A 145 -3.20 -37.94 -14.78
N ALA A 146 -2.76 -39.19 -14.85
CA ALA A 146 -1.53 -39.62 -14.18
C ALA A 146 -0.26 -39.05 -14.83
N GLU A 147 -0.28 -38.83 -16.15
CA GLU A 147 0.86 -38.32 -16.90
C GLU A 147 1.01 -36.81 -16.68
N GLU A 148 -0.08 -36.05 -16.79
CA GLU A 148 -0.14 -34.62 -16.48
C GLU A 148 0.28 -34.35 -15.04
N ARG A 149 -0.24 -35.13 -14.08
CA ARG A 149 0.16 -35.02 -12.68
C ARG A 149 1.66 -35.27 -12.49
N ALA A 150 2.24 -36.24 -13.19
CA ALA A 150 3.68 -36.50 -13.15
C ALA A 150 4.48 -35.32 -13.73
N ARG A 151 3.99 -34.68 -14.80
CA ARG A 151 4.59 -33.46 -15.37
C ARG A 151 4.57 -32.29 -14.38
N PHE A 152 3.45 -32.04 -13.70
CA PHE A 152 3.40 -31.01 -12.66
C PHE A 152 4.34 -31.33 -11.49
N MET A 153 4.42 -32.59 -11.05
CA MET A 153 5.35 -32.99 -9.99
C MET A 153 6.82 -32.82 -10.38
N LEU A 154 7.17 -33.03 -11.66
CA LEU A 154 8.48 -32.68 -12.20
C LEU A 154 8.72 -31.17 -12.08
N ALA A 155 7.75 -30.35 -12.52
CA ALA A 155 7.83 -28.90 -12.48
C ALA A 155 7.93 -28.36 -11.04
N VAL A 156 7.25 -28.95 -10.06
CA VAL A 156 7.40 -28.58 -8.63
C VAL A 156 8.86 -28.64 -8.18
N ARG A 157 9.63 -29.62 -8.68
CA ARG A 157 11.04 -29.79 -8.33
C ARG A 157 11.95 -28.88 -9.16
N ASP A 158 11.74 -28.86 -10.47
CA ASP A 158 12.73 -28.38 -11.43
C ASP A 158 12.43 -27.00 -12.02
N ALA A 159 11.20 -26.48 -11.86
CA ALA A 159 10.82 -25.19 -12.41
C ALA A 159 11.68 -24.06 -11.85
N GLN A 160 12.18 -23.21 -12.74
CA GLN A 160 12.92 -21.99 -12.41
C GLN A 160 12.21 -20.77 -12.95
N VAL A 161 11.93 -19.79 -12.08
CA VAL A 161 11.34 -18.52 -12.49
C VAL A 161 12.37 -17.71 -13.25
N LEU A 162 12.07 -17.39 -14.51
CA LEU A 162 12.92 -16.58 -15.38
C LEU A 162 12.54 -15.10 -15.30
N GLU A 163 11.25 -14.80 -15.25
CA GLU A 163 10.73 -13.44 -15.30
C GLU A 163 9.41 -13.31 -14.53
N VAL A 164 9.22 -12.12 -13.95
CA VAL A 164 7.95 -11.65 -13.37
C VAL A 164 7.69 -10.29 -14.01
N ALA A 165 6.61 -10.18 -14.78
CA ALA A 165 6.31 -9.01 -15.59
C ALA A 165 4.81 -8.69 -15.57
N ASP A 166 4.46 -7.55 -16.18
CA ASP A 166 3.08 -7.11 -16.42
C ASP A 166 2.17 -7.19 -15.20
N CYS A 167 2.71 -6.83 -14.03
CA CYS A 167 1.95 -6.81 -12.79
C CYS A 167 0.92 -5.68 -12.82
N GLU A 168 -0.33 -6.03 -12.57
CA GLU A 168 -1.44 -5.09 -12.45
C GLU A 168 -2.38 -5.45 -11.29
N VAL A 169 -3.25 -4.50 -10.95
CA VAL A 169 -4.37 -4.75 -10.02
C VAL A 169 -5.65 -4.65 -10.85
N PRO A 170 -6.31 -5.79 -11.15
CA PRO A 170 -7.55 -5.78 -11.92
C PRO A 170 -8.68 -5.14 -11.11
N ASP A 171 -9.65 -4.54 -11.80
CA ASP A 171 -10.77 -3.82 -11.17
C ASP A 171 -11.61 -4.74 -10.27
N GLU A 172 -11.70 -6.02 -10.62
CA GLU A 172 -12.60 -7.00 -10.02
C GLU A 172 -12.01 -7.69 -8.79
N ARG A 173 -10.68 -7.63 -8.59
CA ARG A 173 -10.00 -8.38 -7.53
C ARG A 173 -8.91 -7.55 -6.86
N ALA A 174 -8.93 -7.52 -5.53
CA ALA A 174 -7.94 -6.80 -4.73
C ALA A 174 -6.62 -7.58 -4.57
N VAL A 175 -5.99 -7.95 -5.70
CA VAL A 175 -4.76 -8.76 -5.79
C VAL A 175 -3.82 -8.15 -6.84
N PHE A 176 -2.55 -8.53 -6.80
CA PHE A 176 -1.60 -8.27 -7.88
C PHE A 176 -1.60 -9.46 -8.83
N GLU A 177 -2.03 -9.28 -10.07
CA GLU A 177 -1.90 -10.31 -11.11
C GLU A 177 -0.65 -10.02 -11.92
N CYS A 178 0.27 -10.98 -12.00
CA CYS A 178 1.53 -10.83 -12.72
C CYS A 178 1.71 -12.00 -13.68
N ALA A 179 2.28 -11.73 -14.86
CA ALA A 179 2.78 -12.77 -15.74
C ALA A 179 4.07 -13.35 -15.16
N VAL A 180 4.08 -14.67 -14.93
CA VAL A 180 5.23 -15.40 -14.42
C VAL A 180 5.71 -16.38 -15.48
N THR A 181 6.93 -16.15 -15.94
CA THR A 181 7.59 -17.04 -16.91
C THR A 181 8.55 -17.95 -16.18
N ALA A 182 8.40 -19.25 -16.41
CA ALA A 182 9.24 -20.28 -15.81
C ALA A 182 9.72 -21.31 -16.82
N GLN A 183 10.81 -21.98 -16.50
CA GLN A 183 11.44 -23.00 -17.31
C GLN A 183 11.57 -24.33 -16.56
N VAL A 184 11.31 -25.44 -17.25
CA VAL A 184 11.55 -26.81 -16.79
C VAL A 184 12.34 -27.54 -17.88
N GLY A 185 13.61 -27.85 -17.62
CA GLY A 185 14.50 -28.36 -18.68
C GLY A 185 14.65 -27.33 -19.82
N ASP A 186 14.35 -27.73 -21.05
CA ASP A 186 14.38 -26.84 -22.22
C ASP A 186 13.02 -26.20 -22.54
N GLU A 187 11.97 -26.52 -21.78
CA GLU A 187 10.62 -26.00 -21.98
C GLU A 187 10.37 -24.76 -21.13
N GLN A 188 9.75 -23.74 -21.73
CA GLN A 188 9.36 -22.50 -21.08
C GLN A 188 7.85 -22.30 -21.18
N GLY A 189 7.24 -21.83 -20.09
CA GLY A 189 5.83 -21.47 -20.02
C GLY A 189 5.63 -20.16 -19.28
N THR A 190 4.55 -19.45 -19.61
CA THR A 190 4.11 -18.25 -18.91
C THR A 190 2.70 -18.46 -18.39
N GLU A 191 2.47 -18.14 -17.13
CA GLU A 191 1.17 -18.20 -16.47
C GLU A 191 0.91 -16.91 -15.68
N THR A 192 -0.33 -16.44 -15.67
CA THR A 192 -0.73 -15.35 -14.78
C THR A 192 -0.96 -15.88 -13.38
N LEU A 193 -0.17 -15.42 -12.41
CA LEU A 193 -0.32 -15.75 -11.01
C LEU A 193 -0.79 -14.54 -10.21
N ALA A 194 -1.67 -14.78 -9.25
CA ALA A 194 -2.23 -13.75 -8.37
C ALA A 194 -1.52 -13.76 -7.00
N PHE A 195 -1.14 -12.57 -6.53
CA PHE A 195 -0.40 -12.36 -5.29
C PHE A 195 -1.06 -11.32 -4.38
N ILE A 196 -0.81 -11.44 -3.09
CA ILE A 196 -1.12 -10.43 -2.08
C ILE A 196 0.13 -10.12 -1.25
N ARG A 197 0.12 -9.00 -0.53
CA ARG A 197 1.13 -8.71 0.48
C ARG A 197 0.52 -8.80 1.87
N GLU A 198 1.14 -9.58 2.73
CA GLU A 198 0.75 -9.74 4.13
C GLU A 198 1.99 -9.54 4.99
N ASP A 199 1.93 -8.59 5.93
CA ASP A 199 3.08 -8.20 6.77
C ASP A 199 4.35 -7.84 5.96
N GLY A 200 4.15 -7.22 4.78
CA GLY A 200 5.24 -6.84 3.87
C GLY A 200 5.81 -8.01 3.05
N GLN A 201 5.32 -9.23 3.20
CA GLN A 201 5.75 -10.40 2.44
C GLN A 201 4.75 -10.77 1.34
N TRP A 202 5.26 -11.20 0.19
CA TRP A 202 4.44 -11.71 -0.90
C TRP A 202 3.90 -13.12 -0.59
N ARG A 203 2.63 -13.33 -0.91
CA ARG A 203 1.94 -14.63 -0.78
C ARG A 203 1.07 -14.88 -1.99
N SER A 204 0.80 -16.14 -2.29
CA SER A 204 -0.22 -16.51 -3.29
C SER A 204 -1.58 -15.98 -2.82
N ALA A 205 -2.29 -15.32 -3.73
CA ALA A 205 -3.65 -14.87 -3.44
C ALA A 205 -4.58 -16.08 -3.26
N PRO A 206 -5.59 -15.99 -2.38
CA PRO A 206 -6.64 -16.99 -2.33
C PRO A 206 -7.32 -17.14 -3.70
N ALA A 207 -7.69 -18.37 -4.04
CA ALA A 207 -8.49 -18.63 -5.23
C ALA A 207 -9.79 -17.80 -5.18
N PRO A 208 -10.28 -17.30 -6.33
CA PRO A 208 -11.60 -16.70 -6.41
C PRO A 208 -12.65 -17.65 -5.80
N ARG A 209 -13.57 -17.10 -4.99
CA ARG A 209 -14.70 -17.86 -4.45
C ARG A 209 -15.82 -17.97 -5.48
#